data_AF-A0A497LNG5-F1
#
_entry.id   AF-A0A497LNG5-F1
#
_cell.length_a   1.000
_cell.length_b   1.000
_cell.length_c   1.000
_cell.angle_alpha   90.00
_cell.angle_beta   90.00
_cell.angle_gamma   90.00
#
_symmetry.space_group_name_H-M   'P 1'
#
loop_
_entity.id
_entity.type
_entity.pdbx_description
1 polymer ?
#
loop_
_entity_poly.entity_id
_entity_poly.type
_entity_poly.pdbx_seq_one_letter_code
_entity_poly.pdbx_strand_id
1 'polypeptide(L)'
;GIWELDHARQIELAEKALKIAEEVLKPEGNMLIKVFQGEMMEDFIRKLKRRFRHVKLVKPKASRSRSAEIYVLGFGFRKHSQSMDLVR
;
A
#
# COMPACT_ATOMS: atom_id res chain seq x y z
N GLY A 1 -17.60 -0.23 -15.85
CA GLY A 1 -17.91 -1.08 -14.69
C GLY A 1 -18.76 -0.30 -13.71
N ILE A 2 -19.05 -0.90 -12.56
CA ILE A 2 -19.70 -0.22 -11.44
C ILE A 2 -18.57 0.34 -10.58
N TRP A 3 -18.45 1.67 -10.55
CA TRP A 3 -17.28 2.35 -10.00
C TRP A 3 -16.98 1.95 -8.55
N GLU A 4 -18.01 1.90 -7.69
CA GLU A 4 -17.80 1.54 -6.27
C GLU A 4 -17.28 0.10 -6.13
N LEU A 5 -17.82 -0.83 -6.94
CA LEU A 5 -17.41 -2.23 -6.92
C LEU A 5 -15.98 -2.41 -7.47
N ASP A 6 -15.66 -1.72 -8.57
CA ASP A 6 -14.33 -1.75 -9.18
C ASP A 6 -13.28 -1.17 -8.21
N HIS A 7 -13.62 -0.08 -7.51
CA HIS A 7 -12.79 0.52 -6.47
C HIS A 7 -12.59 -0.41 -5.27
N ALA A 8 -13.67 -1.04 -4.77
CA ALA A 8 -13.59 -2.00 -3.66
C ALA A 8 -12.63 -3.16 -3.96
N ARG A 9 -12.79 -3.78 -5.15
CA ARG A 9 -11.94 -4.89 -5.60
C ARG A 9 -10.48 -4.48 -5.74
N GLN A 10 -10.23 -3.25 -6.22
CA GLN A 10 -8.89 -2.73 -6.40
C GLN A 10 -8.19 -2.49 -5.05
N ILE A 11 -8.90 -1.96 -4.05
CA ILE A 11 -8.38 -1.80 -2.70
C ILE A 11 -8.15 -3.17 -2.04
N GLU A 12 -9.05 -4.13 -2.20
CA GLU A 12 -8.86 -5.50 -1.69
C GLU A 12 -7.57 -6.13 -2.23
N LEU A 13 -7.29 -5.96 -3.53
CA LEU A 13 -6.04 -6.41 -4.14
C LEU A 13 -4.82 -5.69 -3.54
N ALA A 14 -4.94 -4.39 -3.29
CA ALA A 14 -3.87 -3.61 -2.69
C ALA A 14 -3.58 -4.03 -1.24
N GLU A 15 -4.61 -4.42 -0.49
CA GLU A 15 -4.47 -4.98 0.86
C GLU A 15 -3.78 -6.34 0.85
N LYS A 16 -4.11 -7.22 -0.10
CA LYS A 16 -3.41 -8.50 -0.26
C LYS A 16 -1.94 -8.30 -0.62
N ALA A 17 -1.64 -7.34 -1.50
CA ALA A 17 -0.25 -6.97 -1.82
C ALA A 17 0.51 -6.44 -0.60
N LEU A 18 -0.14 -5.64 0.27
CA LEU A 18 0.47 -5.19 1.52
C LEU A 18 0.78 -6.36 2.47
N LYS A 19 -0.10 -7.36 2.59
CA LYS A 19 0.17 -8.58 3.38
C LYS A 19 1.40 -9.31 2.88
N ILE A 20 1.50 -9.51 1.57
CA ILE A 20 2.69 -10.13 0.96
C ILE A 20 3.94 -9.29 1.27
N ALA A 21 3.87 -7.96 1.12
CA ALA A 21 4.98 -7.06 1.43
C ALA A 21 5.44 -7.17 2.90
N GLU A 22 4.50 -7.37 3.84
CA GLU A 22 4.84 -7.53 5.26
C GLU A 22 5.65 -8.81 5.54
N GLU A 23 5.41 -9.87 4.77
CA GLU A 23 6.12 -11.14 4.90
C GLU A 23 7.50 -11.10 4.22
N VAL A 24 7.57 -10.50 3.02
CA VAL A 24 8.78 -10.60 2.17
C VAL A 24 9.74 -9.42 2.31
N LEU A 25 9.29 -8.24 2.74
CA LEU A 25 10.18 -7.09 2.88
C LEU A 25 11.14 -7.29 4.05
N LYS A 26 12.42 -7.04 3.77
CA LYS A 26 13.42 -6.81 4.81
C LYS A 26 13.12 -5.50 5.57
N PRO A 27 13.63 -5.33 6.80
CA PRO A 27 13.60 -4.02 7.46
C PRO A 27 14.16 -2.95 6.52
N GLU A 28 13.61 -1.74 6.58
CA GLU A 28 13.96 -0.62 5.70
C GLU A 28 13.54 -0.78 4.23
N GLY A 29 12.87 -1.89 3.87
CA GLY A 29 12.37 -2.13 2.51
C GLY A 29 11.29 -1.13 2.07
N ASN A 30 11.09 -0.99 0.76
CA ASN A 30 10.13 -0.05 0.18
C ASN A 30 9.05 -0.79 -0.61
N MET A 31 7.86 -0.18 -0.70
CA MET A 31 6.71 -0.68 -1.47
C MET A 31 6.13 0.45 -2.31
N LEU A 32 5.93 0.21 -3.60
CA LEU A 32 5.15 1.09 -4.49
C LEU A 32 3.88 0.36 -4.89
N ILE A 33 2.72 0.99 -4.71
CA ILE A 33 1.46 0.40 -5.11
C ILE A 33 0.54 1.41 -5.77
N LYS A 34 -0.14 0.96 -6.82
CA LYS A 34 -1.17 1.74 -7.50
C LYS A 34 -2.51 1.54 -6.78
N VAL A 35 -3.24 2.63 -6.57
CA VAL A 35 -4.62 2.67 -6.08
C VAL A 35 -5.47 3.60 -6.93
N PHE A 36 -6.79 3.41 -6.90
CA PHE A 36 -7.71 4.41 -7.43
C PHE A 36 -8.21 5.32 -6.31
N GLN A 37 -8.42 6.58 -6.65
CA GLN A 37 -8.98 7.56 -5.73
C GLN A 37 -10.45 7.23 -5.43
N GLY A 38 -10.78 7.09 -4.16
CA GLY A 38 -12.13 6.80 -3.70
C GLY A 38 -12.18 6.65 -2.18
N GLU A 39 -13.36 6.35 -1.64
CA GLU A 39 -13.65 6.42 -0.20
C GLU A 39 -12.72 5.56 0.67
N MET A 40 -12.44 4.33 0.24
CA MET A 40 -11.56 3.37 0.91
C MET A 40 -10.05 3.66 0.77
N MET A 41 -9.64 4.62 -0.06
CA MET A 41 -8.22 4.90 -0.30
C MET A 41 -7.53 5.45 0.97
N GLU A 42 -8.18 6.32 1.72
CA GLU A 42 -7.58 6.92 2.91
C GLU A 42 -7.30 5.89 4.00
N ASP A 43 -8.23 4.96 4.21
CA ASP A 43 -8.10 3.82 5.12
C ASP A 43 -6.89 2.96 4.77
N PHE A 44 -6.70 2.67 3.49
CA PHE A 44 -5.54 1.96 2.99
C PHE A 44 -4.23 2.74 3.22
N ILE A 45 -4.22 4.06 2.99
CA ILE A 45 -3.05 4.91 3.29
C ILE A 45 -2.74 4.92 4.79
N ARG A 46 -3.76 4.93 5.66
CA ARG A 46 -3.54 4.83 7.11
C ARG A 46 -2.90 3.49 7.48
N LYS A 47 -3.26 2.38 6.83
CA LYS A 47 -2.60 1.08 6.99
C LYS A 47 -1.11 1.18 6.61
N LEU A 48 -0.79 1.73 5.45
CA LEU A 48 0.60 1.95 5.00
C LEU A 48 1.40 2.83 5.97
N LYS A 49 0.82 3.94 6.47
CA LYS A 49 1.51 4.85 7.42
C LYS A 49 1.88 4.18 8.75
N ARG A 50 1.16 3.13 9.15
CA ARG A 50 1.52 2.34 10.34
C ARG A 50 2.69 1.38 10.07
N ARG A 51 2.85 0.91 8.83
CA ARG A 51 3.85 -0.10 8.45
C ARG A 51 5.15 0.48 7.89
N PHE A 52 5.10 1.69 7.34
CA PHE A 52 6.27 2.35 6.74
C PHE A 52 6.64 3.59 7.55
N ARG A 53 7.90 4.02 7.48
CA ARG A 53 8.33 5.28 8.12
C ARG A 53 7.76 6.51 7.43
N HIS A 54 7.70 6.46 6.11
CA HIS A 54 7.20 7.57 5.31
C HIS A 54 6.32 7.05 4.18
N VAL A 55 5.25 7.78 3.87
CA VAL A 55 4.32 7.44 2.80
C VAL A 55 4.12 8.65 1.92
N LYS A 56 4.37 8.50 0.60
CA LYS A 56 4.14 9.55 -0.39
C LYS A 56 3.07 9.14 -1.38
N LEU A 57 2.18 10.07 -1.72
CA LEU A 57 1.25 9.92 -2.82
C LEU A 57 1.86 10.56 -4.06
N VAL A 58 1.84 9.84 -5.17
CA VAL A 58 2.43 10.25 -6.44
C VAL A 58 1.35 10.15 -7.52
N LYS A 59 0.98 11.28 -8.09
CA LYS A 59 0.17 11.33 -9.31
C LYS A 59 1.11 11.30 -10.52
N PRO A 60 1.05 10.29 -11.40
CA PRO A 60 1.94 10.23 -12.55
C PRO A 60 1.62 11.37 -13.53
N LYS A 61 2.65 12.04 -14.05
CA LYS A 61 2.48 13.02 -15.14
C LYS A 61 1.91 12.39 -16.42
N ALA A 62 2.17 11.10 -16.64
CA ALA A 62 1.67 10.33 -17.77
C ALA A 62 0.24 9.79 -17.57
N SER A 63 -0.34 9.93 -16.38
CA SER A 63 -1.73 9.57 -16.14
C SER A 63 -2.62 10.57 -16.87
N ARG A 64 -3.61 10.10 -17.65
CA ARG A 64 -4.60 10.99 -18.26
C ARG A 64 -5.23 11.86 -17.17
N SER A 65 -5.47 13.15 -17.43
CA SER A 65 -6.01 14.11 -16.46
C SER A 65 -7.30 13.63 -15.75
N ARG A 66 -8.06 12.74 -16.40
CA ARG A 66 -9.31 12.13 -15.87
C ARG A 66 -9.12 10.80 -15.14
N SER A 67 -7.90 10.25 -15.08
CA SER A 67 -7.65 8.98 -14.40
C SER A 67 -7.72 9.19 -12.88
N ALA A 68 -8.41 8.30 -12.17
CA ALA A 68 -8.44 8.28 -10.71
C ALA A 68 -7.16 7.66 -10.09
N GLU A 69 -6.19 7.27 -10.90
CA GLU A 69 -5.00 6.55 -10.45
C GLU A 69 -4.05 7.39 -9.59
N ILE A 70 -3.64 6.84 -8.46
CA ILE A 70 -2.63 7.39 -7.54
C ILE A 70 -1.66 6.27 -7.19
N TYR A 71 -0.38 6.57 -7.16
CA TYR A 71 0.62 5.65 -6.63
C TYR A 71 0.94 6.02 -5.18
N VAL A 72 0.95 5.06 -4.30
CA VAL A 72 1.33 5.21 -2.90
C VAL A 72 2.66 4.51 -2.68
N LEU A 73 3.64 5.28 -2.24
CA LEU A 73 5.02 4.84 -2.03
C LEU A 73 5.31 4.81 -0.53
N GLY A 74 5.41 3.61 0.03
CA GLY A 74 5.85 3.35 1.40
C GLY A 74 7.36 3.19 1.45
N PHE A 75 8.03 4.03 2.23
CA PHE A 75 9.46 3.97 2.47
C PHE A 75 9.78 3.46 3.86
N GLY A 76 10.75 2.55 3.95
CA GLY A 76 11.30 2.13 5.23
C GLY A 76 10.34 1.26 6.02
N PHE A 77 10.15 0.01 5.58
CA PHE A 77 9.29 -0.96 6.23
C PHE A 77 9.72 -1.22 7.67
N ARG A 78 8.78 -1.04 8.60
CA ARG A 78 8.93 -1.30 10.03
C ARG A 78 8.71 -2.79 10.26
N LYS A 79 9.74 -3.61 10.04
CA LYS A 79 9.66 -5.02 10.41
C LYS A 79 9.58 -5.09 11.93
N HIS A 80 8.45 -5.55 12.47
CA HIS A 80 8.43 -5.93 13.88
C HIS A 80 9.48 -7.03 14.05
N SER A 81 10.39 -6.83 14.98
CA SER A 81 11.44 -7.78 15.31
C SER A 81 10.76 -9.09 15.70
N GLN A 82 10.74 -10.04 14.76
CA GLN A 82 10.59 -11.46 15.00
C GLN A 82 11.86 -11.92 15.73
N SER A 83 11.98 -11.54 16.99
CA SER A 83 12.98 -12.05 17.94
C SER A 83 12.23 -12.76 19.07
N MET A 84 11.45 -13.76 18.67
CA MET A 84 10.96 -14.88 19.47
C MET A 84 10.64 -15.95 18.41
N ASP A 85 10.97 -17.22 18.67
CA ASP A 85 10.71 -18.38 17.79
C ASP A 85 11.85 -18.87 16.89
N LEU A 86 13.10 -18.87 17.38
CA LEU A 86 14.05 -19.92 17.01
C LEU A 86 14.97 -20.37 18.16
N VAL A 87 14.47 -20.37 19.39
CA VAL A 87 15.03 -21.11 20.53
C VAL A 87 13.87 -21.68 21.36
N ARG A 88 13.13 -22.64 20.81
CA ARG A 88 12.40 -23.67 21.54
C ARG A 88 12.35 -24.92 20.68
#